data_AF-A0A172YQG6-F1
#
_entry.id   AF-A0A172YQG6-F1
#
_cell.length_a   1.000
_cell.length_b   1.000
_cell.length_c   1.000
_cell.angle_alpha   90.00
_cell.angle_beta   90.00
_cell.angle_gamma   90.00
#
_symmetry.space_group_name_H-M   'P 1'
#
loop_
_entity.id
_entity.type
_entity.pdbx_description
1 polymer ?
#
loop_
_entity_poly.entity_id
_entity_poly.type
_entity_poly.pdbx_seq_one_letter_code
_entity_poly.pdbx_strand_id
1 'polypeptide(L)'
;MMKQHLKSFTIAMIFGICTPNLMAQTQISAEQLQLKKDSKTFKAFIPKGYTLFSVTRSDLNKDHIQDAVLIVKATKPQGIVQENGKTYDRNRRGIVVLLGQKATNKYQLLTQNLTAMSSDQENGGVYFPPELIPEIKQGVLHLNYQHGRYGYQVFKFQTVANDMRLIGYDRSENYGPTVQTYISINFLTAKKLVKDNLNKHDVEQPERFKETWSKIQYAPIYLSKVKDFDALNFLD
;
A
#
# COMPACT_ATOMS: atom_id res chain seq x y z
N MET A 1 86.70 2.30 -22.21
CA MET A 1 87.41 3.60 -22.20
C MET A 1 86.36 4.71 -22.30
N MET A 2 86.35 5.53 -21.26
CA MET A 2 85.58 6.74 -20.92
C MET A 2 84.98 7.65 -22.02
N LYS A 3 83.89 8.33 -21.60
CA LYS A 3 83.27 9.63 -22.04
C LYS A 3 82.10 9.51 -23.05
N GLN A 4 80.95 10.21 -22.93
CA GLN A 4 80.57 11.33 -22.05
C GLN A 4 79.04 11.56 -22.05
N HIS A 5 78.57 12.10 -20.93
CA HIS A 5 77.29 12.72 -20.55
C HIS A 5 76.37 13.34 -21.61
N LEU A 6 75.06 13.23 -21.38
CA LEU A 6 74.23 14.43 -21.16
C LEU A 6 73.07 14.13 -20.19
N LYS A 7 72.96 14.97 -19.15
CA LYS A 7 71.89 15.00 -18.16
C LYS A 7 70.68 15.69 -18.78
N SER A 8 69.47 15.16 -18.56
CA SER A 8 68.25 15.96 -18.71
C SER A 8 67.35 15.76 -17.50
N PHE A 9 67.00 16.89 -16.92
CA PHE A 9 66.21 17.09 -15.71
C PHE A 9 64.76 17.27 -16.18
N THR A 10 63.79 16.50 -15.68
CA THR A 10 62.37 16.82 -15.88
C THR A 10 61.58 16.51 -14.61
N ILE A 11 61.42 17.57 -13.83
CA ILE A 11 60.24 18.05 -13.12
C ILE A 11 59.13 17.02 -12.86
N ALA A 12 58.88 16.81 -11.56
CA ALA A 12 57.69 16.19 -11.01
C ALA A 12 56.42 16.96 -11.38
N MET A 13 55.34 16.25 -11.74
CA MET A 13 54.00 16.78 -11.62
C MET A 13 53.09 15.70 -11.03
N ILE A 14 52.80 15.89 -9.74
CA ILE A 14 51.79 15.16 -8.98
C ILE A 14 50.44 15.48 -9.62
N PHE A 15 49.87 14.52 -10.35
CA PHE A 15 48.43 14.49 -10.58
C PHE A 15 47.82 13.45 -9.65
N GLY A 16 47.69 13.86 -8.39
CA GLY A 16 46.66 13.31 -7.53
C GLY A 16 45.33 13.69 -8.15
N ILE A 17 44.75 12.78 -8.92
CA ILE A 17 43.34 12.89 -9.33
C ILE A 17 42.54 12.57 -8.06
N CYS A 18 42.40 13.58 -7.21
CA CYS A 18 41.32 13.63 -6.26
C CYS A 18 40.07 13.75 -7.12
N THR A 19 39.50 12.61 -7.53
CA THR A 19 38.16 12.60 -8.10
C THR A 19 37.28 13.30 -7.07
N PRO A 20 36.61 14.42 -7.41
CA PRO A 20 35.72 15.06 -6.49
C PRO A 20 34.73 13.98 -6.06
N ASN A 21 34.72 13.73 -4.74
CA ASN A 21 33.66 13.01 -4.07
C ASN A 21 32.35 13.42 -4.74
N LEU A 22 31.73 12.48 -5.45
CA LEU A 22 30.32 12.59 -5.76
C LEU A 22 29.63 12.39 -4.42
N MET A 23 29.61 13.46 -3.63
CA MET A 23 28.71 13.62 -2.50
C MET A 23 27.32 13.53 -3.11
N ALA A 24 26.80 12.31 -3.20
CA ALA A 24 25.37 12.08 -3.37
C ALA A 24 24.70 12.64 -2.11
N GLN A 25 24.48 13.95 -2.11
CA GLN A 25 23.59 14.58 -1.15
C GLN A 25 22.22 13.94 -1.37
N THR A 26 21.80 13.20 -0.35
CA THR A 26 20.49 12.61 -0.16
C THR A 26 19.43 13.71 -0.16
N GLN A 27 18.97 14.13 -1.35
CA GLN A 27 17.82 15.00 -1.46
C GLN A 27 16.57 14.17 -1.14
N ILE A 28 15.93 14.49 -0.01
CA ILE A 28 14.66 13.92 0.42
C ILE A 28 13.61 14.18 -0.68
N SER A 29 12.88 13.14 -1.10
CA SER A 29 11.84 13.31 -2.14
C SER A 29 10.70 14.21 -1.66
N ALA A 30 9.96 14.83 -2.58
CA ALA A 30 8.80 15.66 -2.23
C ALA A 30 7.76 14.90 -1.38
N GLU A 31 7.56 13.62 -1.69
CA GLU A 31 6.70 12.71 -0.94
C GLU A 31 7.19 12.48 0.50
N GLN A 32 8.49 12.23 0.68
CA GLN A 32 9.09 12.09 2.00
C GLN A 32 9.01 13.39 2.82
N LEU A 33 9.17 14.55 2.18
CA LEU A 33 9.00 15.84 2.84
C LEU A 33 7.54 16.06 3.25
N GLN A 34 6.58 15.67 2.40
CA GLN A 34 5.16 15.74 2.72
C GLN A 34 4.80 14.81 3.86
N LEU A 35 5.27 13.56 3.86
CA LEU A 35 5.04 12.60 4.92
C LEU A 35 5.60 13.08 6.27
N LYS A 36 6.75 13.77 6.28
CA LYS A 36 7.29 14.41 7.49
C LYS A 36 6.39 15.50 8.04
N LYS A 37 5.78 16.33 7.17
CA LYS A 37 4.80 17.34 7.58
C LYS A 37 3.54 16.67 8.13
N ASP A 38 3.05 15.66 7.43
CA ASP A 38 1.85 14.92 7.80
C ASP A 38 2.00 14.19 9.13
N SER A 39 3.17 13.62 9.41
CA SER A 39 3.49 12.99 10.69
C SER A 39 3.38 13.98 11.87
N LYS A 40 3.75 15.25 11.66
CA LYS A 40 3.55 16.31 12.67
C LYS A 40 2.07 16.67 12.80
N THR A 41 1.38 16.86 11.68
CA THR A 41 -0.05 17.23 11.63
C THR A 41 -0.93 16.18 12.33
N PHE A 42 -0.68 14.89 12.08
CA PHE A 42 -1.50 13.79 12.58
C PHE A 42 -0.93 13.10 13.83
N LYS A 43 0.08 13.68 14.48
CA LYS A 43 0.76 13.08 15.64
C LYS A 43 -0.22 12.59 16.73
N ALA A 44 -1.30 13.33 16.97
CA ALA A 44 -2.30 12.98 17.98
C ALA A 44 -3.15 11.74 17.62
N PHE A 45 -3.18 11.34 16.35
CA PHE A 45 -3.97 10.22 15.84
C PHE A 45 -3.13 8.98 15.53
N ILE A 46 -1.80 9.08 15.63
CA ILE A 46 -0.89 7.93 15.44
C ILE A 46 -0.73 7.24 16.80
N PRO A 47 -1.19 5.99 16.97
CA PRO A 47 -1.09 5.30 18.25
C PRO A 47 0.36 5.04 18.66
N LYS A 48 0.59 4.91 19.97
CA LYS A 48 1.91 4.53 20.49
C LYS A 48 2.34 3.17 19.91
N GLY A 49 3.60 3.09 19.46
CA GLY A 49 4.13 1.89 18.81
C GLY A 49 3.78 1.77 17.33
N TYR A 50 3.36 2.88 16.70
CA TYR A 50 3.13 2.99 15.27
C TYR A 50 3.84 4.21 14.68
N THR A 51 4.15 4.15 13.39
CA THR A 51 4.62 5.28 12.57
C THR A 51 3.64 5.54 11.43
N LEU A 52 3.62 6.78 10.93
CA LEU A 52 2.84 7.12 9.73
C LEU A 52 3.51 6.53 8.49
N PHE A 53 2.74 5.80 7.68
CA PHE A 53 3.19 5.18 6.44
C PHE A 53 2.74 6.00 5.22
N SER A 54 1.46 6.37 5.15
CA SER A 54 0.92 7.22 4.08
C SER A 54 -0.34 7.96 4.51
N VAL A 55 -0.74 8.98 3.75
CA VAL A 55 -1.97 9.75 3.97
C VAL A 55 -2.71 9.95 2.65
N THR A 56 -4.00 9.62 2.65
CA THR A 56 -4.94 9.98 1.59
C THR A 56 -5.93 11.01 2.11
N ARG A 57 -6.14 12.11 1.37
CA ARG A 57 -7.07 13.18 1.75
C ARG A 57 -8.15 13.36 0.70
N SER A 58 -9.40 13.39 1.11
CA SER A 58 -10.57 13.68 0.28
C SER A 58 -11.80 13.78 1.16
N ASP A 59 -12.94 14.16 0.60
CA ASP A 59 -14.23 14.16 1.30
C ASP A 59 -14.81 12.73 1.33
N LEU A 60 -14.90 12.11 2.51
CA LEU A 60 -15.44 10.76 2.74
C LEU A 60 -16.93 10.77 3.04
N ASN A 61 -17.43 11.75 3.77
CA ASN A 61 -18.82 11.79 4.27
C ASN A 61 -19.74 12.71 3.46
N LYS A 62 -19.21 13.36 2.40
CA LYS A 62 -19.91 14.27 1.47
C LYS A 62 -20.39 15.56 2.12
N ASP A 63 -19.68 16.05 3.14
CA ASP A 63 -19.97 17.33 3.79
C ASP A 63 -19.14 18.51 3.21
N HIS A 64 -18.36 18.24 2.15
CA HIS A 64 -17.43 19.16 1.50
C HIS A 64 -16.26 19.61 2.37
N ILE A 65 -15.98 18.90 3.47
CA ILE A 65 -14.80 19.08 4.29
C ILE A 65 -13.78 17.99 3.94
N GLN A 66 -12.50 18.36 3.96
CA GLN A 66 -11.44 17.42 3.68
C GLN A 66 -11.23 16.47 4.87
N ASP A 67 -11.45 15.19 4.63
CA ASP A 67 -11.15 14.10 5.56
C ASP A 67 -9.76 13.51 5.28
N ALA A 68 -9.30 12.64 6.18
CA ALA A 68 -8.01 11.97 6.03
C ALA A 68 -8.08 10.48 6.40
N VAL A 69 -7.44 9.65 5.58
CA VAL A 69 -7.16 8.25 5.87
C VAL A 69 -5.67 8.09 6.03
N LEU A 70 -5.24 7.65 7.20
CA LEU A 70 -3.85 7.39 7.52
C LEU A 70 -3.60 5.88 7.43
N ILE A 71 -2.54 5.50 6.71
CA ILE A 71 -1.94 4.19 6.90
C ILE A 71 -0.83 4.34 7.93
N VAL A 72 -0.90 3.54 8.98
CA VAL A 72 0.13 3.48 10.03
C VAL A 72 0.79 2.11 10.01
N LYS A 73 2.06 2.01 10.41
CA LYS A 73 2.78 0.73 10.50
C LYS A 73 3.25 0.51 11.92
N ALA A 74 3.03 -0.69 12.46
CA ALA A 74 3.52 -1.00 13.80
C ALA A 74 5.06 -0.97 13.85
N THR A 75 5.63 -0.76 15.03
CA THR A 75 7.09 -0.70 15.23
C THR A 75 7.57 -1.75 16.22
N LYS A 76 6.94 -2.93 16.23
CA LYS A 76 7.28 -3.99 17.19
C LYS A 76 8.61 -4.65 16.78
N PRO A 77 9.57 -4.85 17.70
CA PRO A 77 10.81 -5.55 17.38
C PRO A 77 10.58 -6.96 16.83
N GLN A 78 9.53 -7.64 17.27
CA GLN A 78 9.16 -8.98 16.79
C GLN A 78 8.74 -9.00 15.32
N GLY A 79 8.36 -7.86 14.75
CA GLY A 79 8.08 -7.72 13.32
C GLY A 79 9.34 -7.57 12.48
N ILE A 80 10.53 -7.42 13.09
CA ILE A 80 11.79 -7.32 12.35
C ILE A 80 12.38 -8.72 12.18
N VAL A 81 12.48 -9.17 10.94
CA VAL A 81 12.89 -10.53 10.58
C VAL A 81 14.17 -10.48 9.75
N GLN A 82 15.07 -11.46 9.95
CA GLN A 82 16.27 -11.65 9.13
C GLN A 82 16.07 -12.88 8.22
N GLU A 83 16.18 -12.69 6.91
CA GLU A 83 16.10 -13.77 5.92
C GLU A 83 17.15 -13.54 4.83
N ASN A 84 17.93 -14.58 4.50
CA ASN A 84 18.97 -14.54 3.46
C ASN A 84 19.95 -13.35 3.59
N GLY A 85 20.35 -13.04 4.83
CA GLY A 85 21.27 -11.93 5.14
C GLY A 85 20.66 -10.53 4.98
N LYS A 86 19.34 -10.42 4.81
CA LYS A 86 18.60 -9.15 4.70
C LYS A 86 17.60 -9.00 5.84
N THR A 87 17.40 -7.75 6.28
CA THR A 87 16.42 -7.38 7.29
C THR A 87 15.12 -6.93 6.64
N TYR A 88 13.99 -7.44 7.13
CA TYR A 88 12.65 -7.07 6.70
C TYR A 88 11.82 -6.61 7.90
N ASP A 89 11.08 -5.54 7.71
CA ASP A 89 10.07 -5.06 8.64
C ASP A 89 8.69 -5.61 8.25
N ARG A 90 8.33 -6.76 8.85
CA ARG A 90 7.05 -7.46 8.73
C ARG A 90 5.99 -6.96 9.71
N ASN A 91 6.20 -5.79 10.30
CA ASN A 91 5.13 -5.19 11.11
C ASN A 91 3.89 -4.91 10.25
N ARG A 92 2.73 -5.31 10.79
CA ARG A 92 1.45 -5.08 10.14
C ARG A 92 1.12 -3.59 10.03
N ARG A 93 0.35 -3.27 8.99
CA ARG A 93 -0.19 -1.94 8.74
C ARG A 93 -1.60 -1.83 9.34
N GLY A 94 -1.93 -0.62 9.75
CA GLY A 94 -3.22 -0.21 10.27
C GLY A 94 -3.79 0.94 9.46
N ILE A 95 -5.10 1.14 9.61
CA ILE A 95 -5.87 2.20 8.97
C ILE A 95 -6.49 3.05 10.07
N VAL A 96 -6.34 4.37 9.97
CA VAL A 96 -6.98 5.35 10.86
C VAL A 96 -7.78 6.30 9.98
N VAL A 97 -9.07 6.46 10.27
CA VAL A 97 -9.98 7.30 9.48
C VAL A 97 -10.39 8.51 10.31
N LEU A 98 -10.17 9.69 9.77
CA LEU A 98 -10.39 10.96 10.43
C LEU A 98 -11.35 11.81 9.61
N LEU A 99 -12.37 12.36 10.26
CA LEU A 99 -13.28 13.34 9.65
C LEU A 99 -12.84 14.76 9.97
N GLY A 100 -12.77 15.61 8.96
CA GLY A 100 -12.56 17.04 9.13
C GLY A 100 -13.75 17.69 9.83
N GLN A 101 -13.47 18.66 10.68
CA GLN A 101 -14.48 19.36 11.49
C GLN A 101 -14.47 20.84 11.13
N LYS A 102 -15.46 21.29 10.35
CA LYS A 102 -15.57 22.69 9.90
C LYS A 102 -15.52 23.69 11.05
N ALA A 103 -16.23 23.41 12.15
CA ALA A 103 -16.36 24.32 13.27
C ALA A 103 -15.05 24.58 14.02
N THR A 104 -14.14 23.60 14.04
CA THR A 104 -12.88 23.69 14.80
C THR A 104 -11.65 23.77 13.90
N ASN A 105 -11.82 23.55 12.59
CA ASN A 105 -10.74 23.36 11.63
C ASN A 105 -9.72 22.29 12.08
N LYS A 106 -10.24 21.23 12.72
CA LYS A 106 -9.47 20.07 13.22
C LYS A 106 -10.03 18.77 12.66
N TYR A 107 -9.33 17.67 12.94
CA TYR A 107 -9.82 16.33 12.67
C TYR A 107 -10.45 15.69 13.91
N GLN A 108 -11.42 14.82 13.69
CA GLN A 108 -11.99 13.91 14.68
C GLN A 108 -11.77 12.47 14.23
N LEU A 109 -11.37 11.59 15.16
CA LEU A 109 -11.28 10.15 14.87
C LEU A 109 -12.68 9.58 14.61
N LEU A 110 -12.88 9.00 13.42
CA LEU A 110 -14.08 8.22 13.11
C LEU A 110 -13.90 6.78 13.56
N THR A 111 -12.89 6.10 13.02
CA THR A 111 -12.64 4.67 13.28
C THR A 111 -11.17 4.33 13.03
N GLN A 112 -10.73 3.19 13.56
CA GLN A 112 -9.39 2.66 13.30
C GLN A 112 -9.39 1.14 13.31
N ASN A 113 -8.45 0.57 12.57
CA ASN A 113 -8.10 -0.85 12.61
C ASN A 113 -6.59 -0.99 12.46
N LEU A 114 -5.90 -1.35 13.55
CA LEU A 114 -4.45 -1.15 13.62
C LEU A 114 -3.60 -2.32 13.10
N THR A 115 -4.17 -3.50 12.93
CA THR A 115 -3.37 -4.71 12.64
C THR A 115 -3.94 -5.57 11.52
N ALA A 116 -4.93 -5.10 10.76
CA ALA A 116 -5.62 -5.96 9.79
C ALA A 116 -4.95 -6.05 8.42
N MET A 117 -3.97 -5.19 8.11
CA MET A 117 -3.28 -5.20 6.82
C MET A 117 -1.87 -5.79 6.97
N SER A 118 -1.46 -6.63 6.03
CA SER A 118 -0.09 -7.15 5.95
C SER A 118 0.95 -6.06 5.67
N SER A 119 2.23 -6.36 5.90
CA SER A 119 3.33 -5.40 5.69
C SER A 119 3.50 -5.05 4.19
N ASP A 120 4.13 -3.91 3.90
CA ASP A 120 4.66 -3.56 2.58
C ASP A 120 5.95 -4.33 2.23
N GLN A 121 6.50 -5.06 3.21
CA GLN A 121 7.69 -5.88 3.02
C GLN A 121 7.40 -7.38 3.13
N GLU A 122 6.17 -7.82 2.85
CA GLU A 122 5.87 -9.26 2.85
C GLU A 122 6.67 -10.05 1.81
N ASN A 123 6.66 -11.39 1.92
CA ASN A 123 7.29 -12.24 0.93
C ASN A 123 6.40 -12.27 -0.31
N GLY A 124 6.85 -11.58 -1.36
CA GLY A 124 6.17 -11.54 -2.65
C GLY A 124 6.32 -12.82 -3.49
N GLY A 125 6.92 -13.88 -2.95
CA GLY A 125 7.21 -15.12 -3.67
C GLY A 125 8.18 -14.86 -4.83
N VAL A 126 7.73 -15.12 -6.05
CA VAL A 126 8.51 -14.85 -7.29
C VAL A 126 8.24 -13.44 -7.85
N TYR A 127 7.62 -12.55 -7.08
CA TYR A 127 7.30 -11.17 -7.46
C TYR A 127 7.47 -10.18 -6.30
N PHE A 128 6.97 -8.96 -6.47
CA PHE A 128 7.00 -7.91 -5.46
C PHE A 128 6.05 -8.20 -4.27
N PRO A 129 6.39 -7.68 -3.07
CA PRO A 129 5.48 -7.65 -1.93
C PRO A 129 4.15 -6.96 -2.26
N PRO A 130 3.10 -7.18 -1.46
CA PRO A 130 1.79 -6.61 -1.70
C PRO A 130 1.74 -5.11 -1.37
N GLU A 131 1.13 -4.35 -2.27
CA GLU A 131 0.99 -2.90 -2.16
C GLU A 131 -0.42 -2.51 -1.71
N LEU A 132 -0.53 -1.54 -0.80
CA LEU A 132 -1.80 -1.01 -0.33
C LEU A 132 -1.91 0.45 -0.75
N ILE A 133 -2.90 0.74 -1.60
CA ILE A 133 -3.15 2.06 -2.16
C ILE A 133 -4.57 2.51 -1.76
N PRO A 134 -4.71 3.32 -0.71
CA PRO A 134 -6.00 3.88 -0.31
C PRO A 134 -6.39 5.02 -1.25
N GLU A 135 -7.57 4.92 -1.83
CA GLU A 135 -8.16 5.95 -2.69
C GLU A 135 -9.55 6.32 -2.17
N ILE A 136 -9.97 7.56 -2.39
CA ILE A 136 -11.32 7.99 -2.03
C ILE A 136 -12.02 8.47 -3.29
N LYS A 137 -13.11 7.79 -3.66
CA LYS A 137 -13.90 8.07 -4.86
C LYS A 137 -15.35 8.29 -4.45
N GLN A 138 -15.87 9.49 -4.68
CA GLN A 138 -17.28 9.83 -4.44
C GLN A 138 -17.78 9.47 -3.03
N GLY A 139 -16.98 9.75 -1.99
CA GLY A 139 -17.31 9.43 -0.60
C GLY A 139 -17.22 7.94 -0.24
N VAL A 140 -16.48 7.16 -1.02
CA VAL A 140 -16.19 5.74 -0.74
C VAL A 140 -14.68 5.57 -0.65
N LEU A 141 -14.22 4.94 0.43
CA LEU A 141 -12.83 4.54 0.60
C LEU A 141 -12.60 3.21 -0.11
N HIS A 142 -11.73 3.22 -1.11
CA HIS A 142 -11.22 2.05 -1.80
C HIS A 142 -9.86 1.69 -1.22
N LEU A 143 -9.76 0.54 -0.58
CA LEU A 143 -8.49 -0.05 -0.20
C LEU A 143 -8.06 -0.97 -1.35
N ASN A 144 -7.27 -0.44 -2.28
CA ASN A 144 -6.72 -1.23 -3.38
C ASN A 144 -5.51 -2.01 -2.86
N TYR A 145 -5.64 -3.32 -2.80
CA TYR A 145 -4.62 -4.23 -2.29
C TYR A 145 -4.08 -5.09 -3.42
N GLN A 146 -2.89 -4.72 -3.91
CA GLN A 146 -2.28 -5.27 -5.11
C GLN A 146 -1.28 -6.36 -4.76
N HIS A 147 -1.32 -7.47 -5.47
CA HIS A 147 -0.36 -8.57 -5.38
C HIS A 147 0.37 -8.77 -6.72
N GLY A 148 0.45 -7.72 -7.55
CA GLY A 148 1.15 -7.74 -8.83
C GLY A 148 0.64 -8.85 -9.75
N ARG A 149 1.55 -9.74 -10.18
CA ARG A 149 1.22 -10.86 -11.09
C ARG A 149 0.24 -11.90 -10.53
N TYR A 150 -0.08 -11.83 -9.24
CA TYR A 150 -1.06 -12.72 -8.59
C TYR A 150 -2.47 -12.12 -8.57
N GLY A 151 -2.61 -10.86 -8.98
CA GLY A 151 -3.89 -10.14 -9.02
C GLY A 151 -4.03 -9.15 -7.86
N TYR A 152 -5.26 -8.92 -7.41
CA TYR A 152 -5.56 -7.88 -6.44
C TYR A 152 -6.87 -8.12 -5.70
N GLN A 153 -7.07 -7.39 -4.61
CA GLN A 153 -8.35 -7.22 -3.92
C GLN A 153 -8.65 -5.71 -3.77
N VAL A 154 -9.92 -5.32 -3.86
CA VAL A 154 -10.37 -3.96 -3.59
C VAL A 154 -11.51 -4.01 -2.59
N PHE A 155 -11.31 -3.44 -1.41
CA PHE A 155 -12.35 -3.32 -0.39
C PHE A 155 -12.95 -1.91 -0.44
N LYS A 156 -14.27 -1.80 -0.60
CA LYS A 156 -14.98 -0.52 -0.73
C LYS A 156 -15.77 -0.24 0.53
N PHE A 157 -15.37 0.78 1.27
CA PHE A 157 -15.95 1.17 2.55
C PHE A 157 -16.68 2.50 2.45
N GLN A 158 -17.86 2.57 3.07
CA GLN A 158 -18.65 3.79 3.19
C GLN A 158 -18.90 4.11 4.65
N THR A 159 -18.82 5.39 5.00
CA THR A 159 -19.13 5.89 6.35
C THR A 159 -20.57 5.57 6.72
N VAL A 160 -20.77 4.94 7.89
CA VAL A 160 -22.08 4.64 8.47
C VAL A 160 -22.00 4.89 9.97
N ALA A 161 -22.73 5.90 10.44
CA ALA A 161 -22.68 6.38 11.83
C ALA A 161 -21.22 6.64 12.25
N ASN A 162 -20.70 5.87 13.22
CA ASN A 162 -19.38 6.07 13.82
C ASN A 162 -18.33 5.06 13.30
N ASP A 163 -18.54 4.44 12.15
CA ASP A 163 -17.60 3.48 11.55
C ASP A 163 -17.72 3.50 10.02
N MET A 164 -17.02 2.58 9.34
CA MET A 164 -17.15 2.37 7.91
C MET A 164 -17.60 0.94 7.60
N ARG A 165 -18.68 0.81 6.83
CA ARG A 165 -19.25 -0.47 6.39
C ARG A 165 -18.65 -0.87 5.04
N LEU A 166 -18.27 -2.13 4.89
CA LEU A 166 -17.92 -2.73 3.60
C LEU A 166 -19.18 -2.81 2.73
N ILE A 167 -19.17 -2.08 1.61
CA ILE A 167 -20.30 -2.01 0.67
C ILE A 167 -20.01 -2.71 -0.65
N GLY A 168 -18.73 -2.93 -0.98
CA GLY A 168 -18.34 -3.70 -2.15
C GLY A 168 -16.96 -4.33 -2.01
N TYR A 169 -16.73 -5.34 -2.84
CA TYR A 169 -15.48 -6.08 -2.90
C TYR A 169 -15.23 -6.53 -4.32
N ASP A 170 -14.03 -6.28 -4.83
CA ASP A 170 -13.57 -6.86 -6.09
C ASP A 170 -12.30 -7.68 -5.83
N ARG A 171 -12.13 -8.81 -6.51
CA ARG A 171 -10.91 -9.62 -6.47
C ARG A 171 -10.58 -10.12 -7.86
N SER A 172 -9.32 -9.99 -8.24
CA SER A 172 -8.77 -10.66 -9.41
C SER A 172 -7.73 -11.65 -8.94
N GLU A 173 -7.83 -12.89 -9.39
CA GLU A 173 -6.78 -13.89 -9.27
C GLU A 173 -6.10 -14.03 -10.62
N ASN A 174 -4.79 -13.83 -10.66
CA ASN A 174 -4.04 -13.80 -11.90
C ASN A 174 -2.92 -14.85 -11.89
N TYR A 175 -2.58 -15.33 -13.08
CA TYR A 175 -1.35 -16.02 -13.34
C TYR A 175 -0.56 -15.20 -14.37
N GLY A 176 0.36 -14.36 -13.89
CA GLY A 176 1.06 -13.45 -14.79
C GLY A 176 0.10 -12.38 -15.33
N PRO A 177 0.04 -12.16 -16.66
CA PRO A 177 -0.90 -11.21 -17.25
C PRO A 177 -2.34 -11.76 -17.34
N THR A 178 -2.53 -13.08 -17.21
CA THR A 178 -3.83 -13.72 -17.44
C THR A 178 -4.67 -13.73 -16.16
N VAL A 179 -5.85 -13.13 -16.22
CA VAL A 179 -6.88 -13.25 -15.18
C VAL A 179 -7.45 -14.67 -15.24
N GLN A 180 -7.36 -15.37 -14.13
CA GLN A 180 -7.89 -16.73 -13.95
C GLN A 180 -9.35 -16.64 -13.50
N THR A 181 -9.59 -15.89 -12.43
CA THR A 181 -10.91 -15.67 -11.83
C THR A 181 -11.07 -14.21 -11.45
N TYR A 182 -12.25 -13.65 -11.66
CA TYR A 182 -12.63 -12.35 -11.12
C TYR A 182 -13.93 -12.45 -10.33
N ILE A 183 -13.95 -11.80 -9.17
CA ILE A 183 -15.13 -11.71 -8.30
C ILE A 183 -15.46 -10.24 -8.12
N SER A 184 -16.75 -9.91 -8.21
CA SER A 184 -17.27 -8.61 -7.78
C SER A 184 -18.51 -8.79 -6.93
N ILE A 185 -18.56 -8.10 -5.81
CA ILE A 185 -19.63 -8.17 -4.84
C ILE A 185 -20.13 -6.77 -4.53
N ASN A 186 -21.45 -6.61 -4.53
CA ASN A 186 -22.15 -5.47 -3.98
C ASN A 186 -22.96 -5.93 -2.77
N PHE A 187 -22.47 -5.61 -1.57
CA PHE A 187 -23.09 -6.04 -0.29
C PHE A 187 -24.41 -5.33 0.00
N LEU A 188 -24.67 -4.17 -0.62
CA LEU A 188 -25.95 -3.46 -0.46
C LEU A 188 -27.08 -4.14 -1.24
N THR A 189 -26.75 -4.67 -2.43
CA THR A 189 -27.72 -5.38 -3.29
C THR A 189 -27.68 -6.90 -3.12
N ALA A 190 -26.76 -7.40 -2.28
CA ALA A 190 -26.51 -8.83 -2.08
C ALA A 190 -26.17 -9.58 -3.39
N LYS A 191 -25.64 -8.89 -4.41
CA LYS A 191 -25.28 -9.48 -5.71
C LYS A 191 -23.79 -9.82 -5.74
N LYS A 192 -23.48 -11.04 -6.18
CA LYS A 192 -22.13 -11.54 -6.46
C LYS A 192 -22.04 -11.95 -7.93
N LEU A 193 -20.97 -11.51 -8.58
CA LEU A 193 -20.56 -11.93 -9.92
C LEU A 193 -19.24 -12.69 -9.77
N VAL A 194 -19.19 -13.88 -10.37
CA VAL A 194 -17.95 -14.64 -10.58
C VAL A 194 -17.73 -14.77 -12.08
N LYS A 195 -16.54 -14.43 -12.54
CA LYS A 195 -16.05 -14.65 -13.91
C LYS A 195 -14.93 -15.67 -13.87
N ASP A 196 -15.16 -16.84 -14.45
CA ASP A 196 -14.13 -17.88 -14.60
C ASP A 196 -13.57 -17.84 -16.02
N ASN A 197 -12.26 -17.71 -16.18
CA ASN A 197 -11.63 -17.71 -17.49
C ASN A 197 -11.65 -19.13 -18.08
N LEU A 198 -12.25 -19.29 -19.25
CA LEU A 198 -12.34 -20.55 -19.96
C LEU A 198 -11.02 -20.94 -20.63
N ASN A 199 -10.12 -19.98 -20.84
CA ASN A 199 -8.81 -20.15 -21.46
C ASN A 199 -7.68 -20.06 -20.41
N LYS A 200 -7.96 -20.38 -19.15
CA LYS A 200 -7.06 -20.16 -18.01
C LYS A 200 -5.69 -20.87 -18.12
N HIS A 201 -5.62 -21.91 -18.96
CA HIS A 201 -4.42 -22.73 -19.21
C HIS A 201 -3.77 -22.47 -20.58
N ASP A 202 -4.31 -21.55 -21.39
CA ASP A 202 -3.80 -21.22 -22.72
C ASP A 202 -3.58 -19.70 -22.82
N VAL A 203 -2.36 -19.28 -22.51
CA VAL A 203 -1.97 -17.86 -22.44
C VAL A 203 -1.90 -17.18 -23.80
N GLU A 204 -1.90 -17.96 -24.90
CA GLU A 204 -1.90 -17.43 -26.27
C GLU A 204 -3.32 -17.08 -26.73
N GLN A 205 -4.34 -17.64 -26.07
CA GLN A 205 -5.74 -17.34 -26.36
C GLN A 205 -6.21 -16.11 -25.58
N PRO A 206 -7.05 -15.26 -26.18
CA PRO A 206 -7.64 -14.14 -25.47
C PRO A 206 -8.50 -14.62 -24.31
N GLU A 207 -8.56 -13.82 -23.25
CA GLU A 207 -9.39 -14.13 -22.08
C GLU A 207 -10.87 -14.23 -22.47
N ARG A 208 -11.53 -15.31 -22.07
CA ARG A 208 -12.96 -15.52 -22.32
C ARG A 208 -13.62 -16.01 -21.05
N PHE A 209 -14.54 -15.22 -20.51
CA PHE A 209 -15.13 -15.50 -19.21
C PHE A 209 -16.49 -16.17 -19.30
N LYS A 210 -16.70 -17.18 -18.46
CA LYS A 210 -18.04 -17.62 -18.06
C LYS A 210 -18.47 -16.84 -16.84
N GLU A 211 -19.58 -16.12 -16.95
CA GLU A 211 -20.15 -15.36 -15.84
C GLU A 211 -21.18 -16.18 -15.06
N THR A 212 -21.11 -16.11 -13.74
CA THR A 212 -22.10 -16.68 -12.83
C THR A 212 -22.55 -15.61 -11.85
N TRP A 213 -23.86 -15.39 -11.79
CA TRP A 213 -24.49 -14.45 -10.86
C TRP A 213 -25.18 -15.20 -9.74
N SER A 214 -24.98 -14.75 -8.50
CA SER A 214 -25.65 -15.30 -7.34
C SER A 214 -26.06 -14.21 -6.35
N LYS A 215 -26.93 -14.60 -5.41
CA LYS A 215 -27.24 -13.79 -4.24
C LYS A 215 -26.44 -14.32 -3.05
N ILE A 216 -25.95 -13.41 -2.22
CA ILE A 216 -25.20 -13.71 -1.00
C ILE A 216 -25.89 -13.09 0.21
N GLN A 217 -25.68 -13.67 1.38
CA GLN A 217 -26.14 -13.09 2.63
C GLN A 217 -24.97 -13.04 3.61
N TYR A 218 -24.47 -11.84 3.85
CA TYR A 218 -23.45 -11.57 4.86
C TYR A 218 -23.99 -10.58 5.88
N ALA A 219 -23.66 -10.81 7.15
CA ALA A 219 -23.82 -9.77 8.16
C ALA A 219 -22.98 -8.54 7.76
N PRO A 220 -23.40 -7.31 8.12
CA PRO A 220 -22.61 -6.12 7.87
C PRO A 220 -21.18 -6.24 8.42
N ILE A 221 -20.20 -6.06 7.54
CA ILE A 221 -18.78 -6.05 7.90
C ILE A 221 -18.34 -4.59 8.05
N TYR A 222 -17.68 -4.29 9.16
CA TYR A 222 -17.20 -2.95 9.47
C TYR A 222 -15.68 -2.92 9.55
N LEU A 223 -15.07 -1.82 9.11
CA LEU A 223 -13.62 -1.63 9.08
C LEU A 223 -12.99 -1.91 10.44
N SER A 224 -13.57 -1.41 11.54
CA SER A 224 -13.06 -1.64 12.90
C SER A 224 -13.09 -3.11 13.37
N LYS A 225 -13.86 -3.96 12.68
CA LYS A 225 -14.12 -5.36 13.07
C LYS A 225 -13.40 -6.38 12.20
N VAL A 226 -12.81 -5.97 11.08
CA VAL A 226 -12.00 -6.86 10.24
C VAL A 226 -10.76 -7.29 11.05
N LYS A 227 -10.61 -8.59 11.31
CA LYS A 227 -9.42 -9.10 12.02
C LYS A 227 -8.19 -9.12 11.13
N ASP A 228 -8.41 -9.53 9.89
CA ASP A 228 -7.36 -9.73 8.90
C ASP A 228 -7.97 -9.62 7.50
N PHE A 229 -7.47 -8.70 6.68
CA PHE A 229 -7.95 -8.52 5.31
C PHE A 229 -7.50 -9.65 4.38
N ASP A 230 -6.34 -10.27 4.64
CA ASP A 230 -5.86 -11.41 3.87
C ASP A 230 -6.76 -12.64 4.05
N ALA A 231 -7.45 -12.73 5.19
CA ALA A 231 -8.41 -13.80 5.49
C ALA A 231 -9.84 -13.52 4.97
N LEU A 232 -10.11 -12.32 4.43
CA LEU A 232 -11.42 -12.03 3.84
C LEU A 232 -11.53 -12.68 2.45
N ASN A 233 -12.17 -13.84 2.44
CA ASN A 233 -12.48 -14.57 1.23
C ASN A 233 -14.01 -14.71 1.08
N PHE A 234 -14.51 -14.40 -0.11
CA PHE A 234 -15.93 -14.48 -0.47
C PHE A 234 -16.14 -15.40 -1.67
N LEU A 235 -15.30 -16.43 -1.82
CA LEU A 235 -15.37 -17.42 -2.91
C LEU A 235 -16.60 -18.34 -2.79
N ASP A 236 -17.01 -18.67 -1.56
CA ASP A 236 -18.13 -19.58 -1.27
C ASP A 236 -19.52 -18.96 -1.49
#